data_AF-A0A0P1A7Q8-F1
#
_entry.id   AF-A0A0P1A7Q8-F1
#
_cell.length_a   1.000
_cell.length_b   1.000
_cell.length_c   1.000
_cell.angle_alpha   90.00
_cell.angle_beta   90.00
_cell.angle_gamma   90.00
#
_symmetry.space_group_name_H-M   'P 1'
#
loop_
_entity.id
_entity.type
_entity.pdbx_description
1 polymer ?
#
loop_
_entity_poly.entity_id
_entity_poly.type
_entity_poly.pdbx_seq_one_letter_code
_entity_poly.pdbx_strand_id
1 'polypeptide(L)'
;MASKSHMSPQRRRSFVSAIYGHLLESVETEQMCKGLGMTRGDVKYLRRMFDSEKTSQSDNLSIHGFLYLVDTDKVFARSQILTESLLRLSDVTNEMTEMTFDQFLRIVCTFAAFSELELYRFFYNSIFAKGFVTVNASSIREVLQEAGSSYVHNIEVAIRQFAVNPFPSLIGLPTFLTFNEFQKLVLRDPVIFFPVVQLQSNVRSRTLGKRYWERKAQEQELVASLLMYQHLNKGKLPFMTWKECGMGFLFGGETVLARARKLARPNLALNCKMRRPGNPNADAADSDAVQRARYASEGDPGVALVKAVAEKALKSPKVRVGLVLWIVGLFFMLLAPGLRTVTPEMKSTYENMIIEAANMPEYHKAYTKYMKAQAYADEAKVWFWRVREPYKTMVNQRQPIADKWAAEVARTEQIREEKMKKARNFVGLWSDFGMADVRARFWSAFEKGKIFAQQQTFYHMIMRVLASRDEDILSMVLNWVFVAVMNFTTGLLGALFYFFFSLINMVFSYQPDPVSATAFVLLGFVGAASVVASYLLAIYGMVASGIYVMGKVIVRDALEQEHRRQHLRVD
;
A
#
# COMPACT_ATOMS: atom_id res chain seq x y z
N MET A 1 29.17 -29.38 -66.25
CA MET A 1 28.06 -28.94 -67.12
C MET A 1 26.87 -29.84 -66.81
N ALA A 2 25.95 -29.35 -65.96
CA ALA A 2 24.60 -28.87 -66.33
C ALA A 2 23.62 -30.06 -66.49
N SER A 3 22.45 -30.14 -65.88
CA SER A 3 21.57 -29.17 -65.23
C SER A 3 20.67 -29.93 -64.25
N LYS A 4 20.63 -29.54 -62.96
CA LYS A 4 19.57 -29.97 -62.04
C LYS A 4 18.65 -28.78 -61.83
N SER A 5 17.50 -28.88 -62.46
CA SER A 5 16.38 -27.94 -62.36
C SER A 5 16.00 -27.69 -60.90
N HIS A 6 15.91 -26.41 -60.57
CA HIS A 6 15.26 -25.86 -59.38
C HIS A 6 13.91 -26.54 -59.11
N MET A 7 13.83 -27.33 -58.04
CA MET A 7 12.57 -27.56 -57.33
C MET A 7 12.50 -26.56 -56.18
N SER A 8 11.60 -25.59 -56.33
CA SER A 8 11.09 -24.73 -55.27
C SER A 8 10.73 -25.54 -54.03
N PRO A 9 11.03 -25.08 -52.79
CA PRO A 9 10.54 -25.74 -51.60
C PRO A 9 9.01 -25.64 -51.60
N GLN A 10 8.36 -26.80 -51.65
CA GLN A 10 6.94 -26.97 -51.49
C GLN A 10 6.44 -26.17 -50.29
N ARG A 11 5.55 -25.23 -50.59
CA ARG A 11 4.59 -24.58 -49.69
C ARG A 11 4.04 -25.64 -48.71
N ARG A 12 4.56 -25.67 -47.48
CA ARG A 12 4.00 -26.51 -46.40
C ARG A 12 2.56 -26.07 -46.21
N ARG A 13 1.64 -27.02 -46.40
CA ARG A 13 0.20 -26.84 -46.22
C ARG A 13 -0.06 -26.29 -44.82
N SER A 14 -0.60 -25.07 -44.76
CA SER A 14 -1.11 -24.44 -43.55
C SER A 14 -2.25 -25.29 -42.98
N PHE A 15 -2.04 -25.92 -41.83
CA PHE A 15 -3.15 -26.41 -41.02
C PHE A 15 -3.92 -25.19 -40.52
N VAL A 16 -5.05 -24.90 -41.15
CA VAL A 16 -5.90 -23.76 -40.79
C VAL A 16 -6.55 -24.05 -39.44
N SER A 17 -6.21 -23.24 -38.44
CA SER A 17 -6.88 -23.22 -37.13
C SER A 17 -8.38 -22.96 -37.30
N ALA A 18 -9.24 -23.82 -36.75
CA ALA A 18 -10.70 -23.63 -36.75
C ALA A 18 -11.16 -22.39 -35.96
N ILE A 19 -10.33 -21.84 -35.04
CA ILE A 19 -10.72 -20.76 -34.12
C ILE A 19 -10.11 -19.41 -34.52
N TYR A 20 -8.84 -19.38 -34.92
CA TYR A 20 -8.12 -18.12 -35.24
C TYR A 20 -7.86 -17.91 -36.74
N GLY A 21 -8.10 -18.92 -37.60
CA GLY A 21 -7.85 -18.84 -39.04
C GLY A 21 -6.36 -18.68 -39.38
N HIS A 22 -6.05 -17.92 -40.44
CA HIS A 22 -4.67 -17.64 -40.91
C HIS A 22 -3.93 -16.55 -40.10
N LEU A 23 -4.41 -16.20 -38.89
CA LEU A 23 -3.82 -15.11 -38.10
C LEU A 23 -2.54 -15.52 -37.34
N LEU A 24 -2.34 -16.81 -37.09
CA LEU A 24 -1.21 -17.36 -36.34
C LEU A 24 -0.47 -18.38 -37.22
N GLU A 25 0.86 -18.36 -37.17
CA GLU A 25 1.70 -19.23 -37.99
C GLU A 25 2.17 -20.48 -37.23
N SER A 26 2.42 -20.38 -35.92
CA SER A 26 2.85 -21.47 -35.05
C SER A 26 1.72 -22.11 -34.25
N VAL A 27 1.73 -23.44 -34.21
CA VAL A 27 0.81 -24.28 -33.42
C VAL A 27 0.98 -24.03 -31.92
N GLU A 28 2.20 -23.72 -31.47
CA GLU A 28 2.48 -23.43 -30.05
C GLU A 28 1.88 -22.09 -29.63
N THR A 29 2.00 -21.04 -30.45
CA THR A 29 1.37 -19.73 -30.21
C THR A 29 -0.15 -19.87 -30.17
N GLU A 30 -0.71 -20.73 -31.05
CA GLU A 30 -2.13 -21.05 -31.05
C GLU A 30 -2.55 -21.75 -29.75
N GLN A 31 -1.81 -22.76 -29.29
CA GLN A 31 -2.08 -23.46 -28.04
C GLN A 31 -2.00 -22.54 -26.83
N MET A 32 -1.03 -21.63 -26.80
CA MET A 32 -0.91 -20.60 -25.76
C MET A 32 -2.15 -19.68 -25.74
N CYS A 33 -2.57 -19.16 -26.89
CA CYS A 33 -3.76 -18.31 -26.99
C CYS A 33 -5.03 -19.06 -26.56
N LYS A 34 -5.15 -20.35 -26.91
CA LYS A 34 -6.24 -21.22 -26.43
C LYS A 34 -6.19 -21.45 -24.93
N GLY A 35 -5.01 -21.72 -24.37
CA GLY A 35 -4.82 -21.91 -22.93
C GLY A 35 -5.20 -20.67 -22.11
N LEU A 36 -4.90 -19.49 -22.65
CA LEU A 36 -5.33 -18.20 -22.09
C LEU A 36 -6.82 -17.89 -22.34
N GLY A 37 -7.52 -18.69 -23.15
CA GLY A 37 -8.92 -18.46 -23.52
C GLY A 37 -9.14 -17.15 -24.29
N MET A 38 -8.19 -16.77 -25.14
CA MET A 38 -8.31 -15.58 -25.99
C MET A 38 -9.35 -15.79 -27.09
N THR A 39 -10.04 -14.72 -27.50
CA THR A 39 -10.95 -14.78 -28.64
C THR A 39 -10.23 -14.39 -29.93
N ARG A 40 -10.84 -14.72 -31.09
CA ARG A 40 -10.33 -14.27 -32.39
C ARG A 40 -10.30 -12.74 -32.52
N GLY A 41 -11.21 -12.04 -31.83
CA GLY A 41 -11.23 -10.57 -31.77
C GLY A 41 -9.99 -10.00 -31.08
N ASP A 42 -9.59 -10.62 -29.96
CA ASP A 42 -8.43 -10.21 -29.17
C ASP A 42 -7.12 -10.35 -29.98
N VAL A 43 -6.95 -11.49 -30.66
CA VAL A 43 -5.79 -11.73 -31.53
C VAL A 43 -5.77 -10.77 -32.72
N LYS A 44 -6.94 -10.48 -33.33
CA LYS A 44 -7.05 -9.51 -34.44
C LYS A 44 -6.71 -8.08 -33.99
N TYR A 45 -7.07 -7.72 -32.76
CA TYR A 45 -6.71 -6.41 -32.19
C TYR A 45 -5.20 -6.29 -32.01
N LEU A 46 -4.56 -7.30 -31.41
CA LEU A 46 -3.10 -7.34 -31.27
C LEU A 46 -2.38 -7.36 -32.63
N ARG A 47 -2.97 -7.99 -33.64
CA ARG A 47 -2.46 -7.96 -35.02
C ARG A 47 -2.48 -6.55 -35.62
N ARG A 48 -3.58 -5.81 -35.45
CA ARG A 48 -3.68 -4.41 -35.91
C ARG A 48 -2.66 -3.51 -35.24
N MET A 49 -2.43 -3.72 -33.94
CA MET A 49 -1.41 -2.99 -33.19
C MET A 49 0.01 -3.30 -33.69
N PHE A 50 0.29 -4.58 -33.93
CA PHE A 50 1.55 -5.01 -34.54
C PHE A 50 1.76 -4.39 -35.92
N ASP A 51 0.74 -4.41 -36.77
CA ASP A 51 0.80 -3.87 -38.13
C ASP A 51 0.89 -2.33 -38.16
N SER A 52 0.46 -1.62 -37.11
CA SER A 52 0.48 -0.14 -37.07
C SER A 52 1.88 0.48 -36.91
N GLU A 53 2.83 -0.28 -36.36
CA GLU A 53 4.20 0.19 -36.09
C GLU A 53 5.24 -0.48 -37.00
N LYS A 54 4.78 -1.27 -37.99
CA LYS A 54 5.66 -1.79 -39.03
C LYS A 54 6.11 -0.68 -39.96
N THR A 55 7.39 -0.71 -40.32
CA THR A 55 7.88 0.10 -41.44
C THR A 55 7.36 -0.52 -42.74
N SER A 56 6.91 0.28 -43.70
CA SER A 56 6.19 -0.17 -44.92
C SER A 56 6.95 -1.15 -45.83
N GLN A 57 8.20 -1.47 -45.54
CA GLN A 57 9.07 -2.37 -46.31
C GLN A 57 9.32 -3.73 -45.65
N SER A 58 8.96 -3.93 -44.37
CA SER A 58 9.19 -5.20 -43.65
C SER A 58 7.86 -5.82 -43.16
N ASP A 59 7.69 -7.12 -43.38
CA ASP A 59 6.56 -7.88 -42.80
C ASP A 59 6.73 -8.10 -41.27
N ASN A 60 7.94 -7.84 -40.76
CA ASN A 60 8.33 -7.97 -39.35
C ASN A 60 8.42 -6.61 -38.64
N LEU A 61 8.31 -6.64 -37.31
CA LEU A 61 8.43 -5.48 -36.44
C LEU A 61 9.88 -5.34 -35.95
N SER A 62 10.45 -4.13 -35.95
CA SER A 62 11.78 -3.93 -35.36
C SER A 62 11.73 -4.03 -33.83
N ILE A 63 12.80 -4.49 -33.18
CA ILE A 63 12.87 -4.53 -31.70
C ILE A 63 12.63 -3.14 -31.09
N HIS A 64 13.12 -2.09 -31.74
CA HIS A 64 12.86 -0.71 -31.32
C HIS A 64 11.37 -0.32 -31.41
N GLY A 65 10.68 -0.72 -32.49
CA GLY A 65 9.24 -0.51 -32.63
C GLY A 65 8.44 -1.30 -31.59
N PHE A 66 8.88 -2.51 -31.25
CA PHE A 66 8.31 -3.29 -30.15
C PHE A 66 8.47 -2.61 -28.79
N LEU A 67 9.67 -2.15 -28.46
CA LEU A 67 9.90 -1.46 -27.19
C LEU A 67 9.09 -0.16 -27.10
N TYR A 68 8.89 0.54 -28.20
CA TYR A 68 8.03 1.73 -28.25
C TYR A 68 6.54 1.40 -28.01
N LEU A 69 6.05 0.31 -28.59
CA LEU A 69 4.68 -0.18 -28.36
C LEU A 69 4.41 -0.55 -26.89
N VAL A 70 5.42 -1.11 -26.23
CA VAL A 70 5.28 -1.72 -24.90
C VAL A 70 5.67 -0.75 -23.77
N ASP A 71 6.64 0.14 -23.99
CA ASP A 71 7.11 1.12 -23.00
C ASP A 71 7.43 2.49 -23.62
N THR A 72 6.53 3.46 -23.41
CA THR A 72 6.56 4.78 -24.06
C THR A 72 7.55 5.76 -23.42
N ASP A 73 7.84 5.58 -22.13
CA ASP A 73 8.66 6.53 -21.35
C ASP A 73 10.17 6.31 -21.56
N LYS A 74 10.58 5.36 -22.41
CA LYS A 74 11.98 4.94 -22.64
C LYS A 74 12.72 4.56 -21.35
N VAL A 75 12.01 4.39 -20.23
CA VAL A 75 12.57 4.07 -18.92
C VAL A 75 13.16 2.67 -18.98
N PHE A 76 12.47 1.76 -19.66
CA PHE A 76 12.87 0.37 -19.79
C PHE A 76 13.86 0.13 -20.93
N ALA A 77 13.78 0.89 -22.03
CA ALA A 77 14.74 0.83 -23.13
C ALA A 77 16.19 1.09 -22.68
N ARG A 78 16.39 1.67 -21.49
CA ARG A 78 17.71 1.89 -20.86
C ARG A 78 18.22 0.66 -20.09
N SER A 79 17.35 -0.24 -19.64
CA SER A 79 17.74 -1.46 -18.94
C SER A 79 17.94 -2.61 -19.94
N GLN A 80 19.19 -2.85 -20.32
CA GLN A 80 19.56 -3.92 -21.24
C GLN A 80 19.20 -5.30 -20.68
N ILE A 81 19.31 -5.49 -19.36
CA ILE A 81 19.10 -6.78 -18.69
C ILE A 81 17.65 -7.24 -18.76
N LEU A 82 16.70 -6.35 -18.47
CA LEU A 82 15.29 -6.69 -18.48
C LEU A 82 14.75 -6.77 -19.91
N THR A 83 15.25 -5.94 -20.82
CA THR A 83 14.92 -6.01 -22.26
C THR A 83 15.34 -7.35 -22.84
N GLU A 84 16.59 -7.77 -22.59
CA GLU A 84 17.10 -9.08 -22.99
C GLU A 84 16.24 -10.22 -22.41
N SER A 85 15.83 -10.08 -21.15
CA SER A 85 15.02 -11.10 -20.48
C SER A 85 13.58 -11.19 -21.01
N LEU A 86 12.99 -10.07 -21.45
CA LEU A 86 11.69 -10.09 -22.14
C LEU A 86 11.80 -10.76 -23.52
N LEU A 87 12.86 -10.48 -24.28
CA LEU A 87 13.08 -11.08 -25.59
C LEU A 87 13.28 -12.60 -25.50
N ARG A 88 13.95 -13.06 -24.44
CA ARG A 88 14.11 -14.50 -24.11
C ARG A 88 12.78 -15.24 -23.91
N LEU A 89 11.66 -14.56 -23.63
CA LEU A 89 10.35 -15.23 -23.52
C LEU A 89 9.84 -15.81 -24.85
N SER A 90 10.44 -15.43 -25.98
CA SER A 90 10.05 -15.91 -27.32
C SER A 90 11.22 -16.44 -28.16
N ASP A 91 12.32 -16.82 -27.49
CA ASP A 91 13.56 -17.29 -28.10
C ASP A 91 14.22 -16.28 -29.08
N VAL A 92 13.92 -14.98 -28.91
CA VAL A 92 14.56 -13.91 -29.70
C VAL A 92 15.90 -13.57 -29.05
N THR A 93 16.99 -13.73 -29.81
CA THR A 93 18.33 -13.33 -29.39
C THR A 93 18.55 -11.85 -29.70
N ASN A 94 19.43 -11.19 -28.93
CA ASN A 94 19.78 -9.76 -29.14
C ASN A 94 20.42 -9.47 -30.51
N GLU A 95 20.77 -10.50 -31.29
CA GLU A 95 21.35 -10.38 -32.63
C GLU A 95 20.27 -10.18 -33.71
N MET A 96 19.01 -10.51 -33.42
CA MET A 96 17.91 -10.29 -34.36
C MET A 96 17.46 -8.83 -34.32
N THR A 97 17.33 -8.19 -35.48
CA THR A 97 16.86 -6.79 -35.58
C THR A 97 15.35 -6.69 -35.70
N GLU A 98 14.69 -7.78 -36.09
CA GLU A 98 13.27 -7.86 -36.39
C GLU A 98 12.61 -9.05 -35.68
N MET A 99 11.32 -8.92 -35.36
CA MET A 99 10.50 -9.93 -34.70
C MET A 99 9.21 -10.20 -35.48
N THR A 100 8.80 -11.47 -35.49
CA THR A 100 7.55 -11.93 -36.12
C THR A 100 6.33 -11.66 -35.22
N PHE A 101 5.13 -11.73 -35.80
CA PHE A 101 3.88 -11.53 -35.04
C PHE A 101 3.69 -12.60 -33.94
N ASP A 102 4.12 -13.84 -34.22
CA ASP A 102 4.04 -14.94 -33.28
C ASP A 102 4.97 -14.73 -32.07
N GLN A 103 6.19 -14.24 -32.30
CA GLN A 103 7.13 -13.87 -31.22
C GLN A 103 6.58 -12.71 -30.39
N PHE A 104 6.00 -11.70 -31.05
CA PHE A 104 5.34 -10.57 -30.39
C PHE A 104 4.21 -11.04 -29.47
N LEU A 105 3.33 -11.90 -29.98
CA LEU A 105 2.24 -12.47 -29.19
C LEU A 105 2.75 -13.27 -28.00
N ARG A 106 3.81 -14.07 -28.16
CA ARG A 106 4.38 -14.83 -27.05
C ARG A 106 4.90 -13.94 -25.93
N ILE A 107 5.65 -12.89 -26.25
CA ILE A 107 6.16 -11.97 -25.22
C ILE A 107 5.00 -11.27 -24.52
N VAL A 108 4.09 -10.65 -25.29
CA VAL A 108 2.98 -9.87 -24.74
C VAL A 108 2.03 -10.74 -23.92
N CYS A 109 1.56 -11.85 -24.49
CA CYS A 109 0.59 -12.72 -23.83
C CYS A 109 1.19 -13.37 -22.58
N THR A 110 2.46 -13.78 -22.61
CA THR A 110 3.12 -14.42 -21.45
C THR A 110 3.39 -13.40 -20.35
N PHE A 111 4.04 -12.27 -20.67
CA PHE A 111 4.40 -11.26 -19.67
C PHE A 111 3.18 -10.55 -19.07
N ALA A 112 2.17 -10.24 -19.89
CA ALA A 112 0.93 -9.62 -19.42
C ALA A 112 0.07 -10.58 -18.60
N ALA A 113 0.12 -11.89 -18.87
CA ALA A 113 -0.65 -12.89 -18.13
C ALA A 113 0.03 -13.40 -16.85
N PHE A 114 1.31 -13.08 -16.60
CA PHE A 114 1.98 -13.50 -15.36
C PHE A 114 1.19 -13.10 -14.12
N SER A 115 0.97 -14.08 -13.25
CA SER A 115 0.61 -13.86 -11.85
C SER A 115 1.70 -13.07 -11.14
N GLU A 116 1.38 -12.53 -9.97
CA GLU A 116 2.34 -11.76 -9.18
C GLU A 116 3.58 -12.60 -8.81
N LEU A 117 3.38 -13.88 -8.47
CA LEU A 117 4.47 -14.80 -8.16
C LEU A 117 5.34 -15.09 -9.40
N GLU A 118 4.73 -15.28 -10.56
CA GLU A 118 5.44 -15.52 -11.82
C GLU A 118 6.21 -14.30 -12.28
N LEU A 119 5.65 -13.09 -12.08
CA LEU A 119 6.34 -11.84 -12.38
C LEU A 119 7.61 -11.69 -11.54
N TYR A 120 7.52 -11.93 -10.24
CA TYR A 120 8.68 -11.89 -9.36
C TYR A 120 9.68 -13.00 -9.66
N ARG A 121 9.21 -14.19 -10.06
CA ARG A 121 10.07 -15.29 -10.47
C ARG A 121 10.78 -15.02 -11.79
N PHE A 122 10.08 -14.40 -12.74
CA PHE A 122 10.65 -13.92 -13.99
C PHE A 122 11.72 -12.87 -13.71
N PHE A 123 11.45 -11.89 -12.85
CA PHE A 123 12.42 -10.86 -12.49
C PHE A 123 13.62 -11.42 -11.74
N TYR A 124 13.40 -12.33 -10.79
CA TYR A 124 14.45 -13.09 -10.13
C TYR A 124 15.32 -13.80 -11.19
N ASN A 125 14.72 -14.58 -12.09
CA ASN A 125 15.49 -15.25 -13.14
C ASN A 125 16.19 -14.24 -14.07
N SER A 126 15.57 -13.10 -14.39
CA SER A 126 16.15 -12.07 -15.27
C SER A 126 17.43 -11.46 -14.68
N ILE A 127 17.46 -11.27 -13.36
CA ILE A 127 18.61 -10.71 -12.64
C ILE A 127 19.64 -11.78 -12.32
N PHE A 128 19.20 -13.01 -12.02
CA PHE A 128 20.04 -14.05 -11.45
C PHE A 128 20.39 -15.20 -12.43
N ALA A 129 19.96 -15.17 -13.70
CA ALA A 129 20.21 -16.25 -14.69
C ALA A 129 21.46 -16.08 -15.58
N LYS A 130 22.30 -15.04 -15.40
CA LYS A 130 23.56 -14.88 -16.18
C LYS A 130 24.73 -15.76 -15.69
N GLY A 131 24.46 -16.87 -15.02
CA GLY A 131 25.43 -17.97 -14.93
C GLY A 131 26.65 -17.72 -14.05
N PHE A 132 26.47 -17.13 -12.87
CA PHE A 132 27.38 -17.40 -11.76
C PHE A 132 26.67 -18.27 -10.73
N VAL A 133 27.35 -19.34 -10.31
CA VAL A 133 26.95 -20.15 -9.15
C VAL A 133 27.01 -19.30 -7.87
N THR A 134 27.58 -18.08 -7.89
CA THR A 134 27.86 -17.16 -6.75
C THR A 134 27.48 -15.69 -7.06
N VAL A 135 26.79 -14.95 -6.17
CA VAL A 135 26.30 -13.58 -6.46
C VAL A 135 26.53 -12.55 -5.31
N ASN A 136 27.12 -11.40 -5.64
CA ASN A 136 27.29 -10.26 -4.72
C ASN A 136 26.06 -9.32 -4.70
N ALA A 137 25.74 -8.76 -3.52
CA ALA A 137 24.64 -7.82 -3.26
C ALA A 137 24.71 -6.47 -4.01
N SER A 138 25.84 -6.16 -4.64
CA SER A 138 26.02 -4.98 -5.52
C SER A 138 25.18 -5.06 -6.80
N SER A 139 24.90 -6.26 -7.30
CA SER A 139 24.21 -6.48 -8.58
C SER A 139 22.74 -6.07 -8.55
N ILE A 140 22.06 -6.21 -7.40
CA ILE A 140 20.67 -5.76 -7.24
C ILE A 140 20.60 -4.22 -7.29
N ARG A 141 21.59 -3.54 -6.69
CA ARG A 141 21.71 -2.08 -6.73
C ARG A 141 21.95 -1.60 -8.17
N GLU A 142 22.84 -2.23 -8.90
CA GLU A 142 23.15 -1.88 -10.30
C GLU A 142 21.93 -2.07 -11.21
N VAL A 143 21.22 -3.20 -11.12
CA VAL A 143 20.01 -3.44 -11.92
C VAL A 143 18.88 -2.47 -11.56
N LEU A 144 18.69 -2.15 -10.28
CA LEU A 144 17.66 -1.19 -9.85
C LEU A 144 18.02 0.25 -10.22
N GLN A 145 19.31 0.60 -10.23
CA GLN A 145 19.79 1.90 -10.71
C GLN A 145 19.65 2.01 -12.24
N GLU A 146 19.90 0.94 -13.00
CA GLU A 146 19.70 0.88 -14.45
C GLU A 146 18.23 0.84 -14.86
N ALA A 147 17.39 0.06 -14.15
CA ALA A 147 15.95 -0.04 -14.38
C ALA A 147 15.17 1.19 -13.90
N GLY A 148 15.81 2.08 -13.14
CA GLY A 148 15.13 3.05 -12.30
C GLY A 148 15.66 4.48 -12.37
N SER A 149 16.16 4.98 -13.51
CA SER A 149 16.64 6.39 -13.61
C SER A 149 15.61 7.46 -13.18
N SER A 150 14.30 7.18 -13.28
CA SER A 150 13.20 8.05 -12.79
C SER A 150 12.77 7.79 -11.35
N TYR A 151 13.22 6.67 -10.76
CA TYR A 151 12.90 6.22 -9.40
C TYR A 151 14.13 6.19 -8.48
N VAL A 152 15.29 6.67 -8.96
CA VAL A 152 16.55 6.75 -8.22
C VAL A 152 16.31 7.39 -6.86
N HIS A 153 15.50 8.44 -6.77
CA HIS A 153 15.21 9.09 -5.51
C HIS A 153 14.46 8.20 -4.52
N ASN A 154 13.47 7.40 -4.95
CA ASN A 154 12.73 6.49 -4.07
C ASN A 154 13.56 5.26 -3.68
N ILE A 155 14.36 4.76 -4.63
CA ILE A 155 15.33 3.68 -4.40
C ILE A 155 16.42 4.17 -3.46
N GLU A 156 16.89 5.41 -3.59
CA GLU A 156 17.89 6.05 -2.75
C GLU A 156 17.32 6.40 -1.36
N VAL A 157 16.06 6.83 -1.26
CA VAL A 157 15.35 7.03 0.02
C VAL A 157 15.13 5.69 0.71
N ALA A 158 14.77 4.62 -0.01
CA ALA A 158 14.70 3.28 0.54
C ALA A 158 16.09 2.84 1.04
N ILE A 159 17.14 2.98 0.21
CA ILE A 159 18.56 2.71 0.57
C ILE A 159 19.03 3.53 1.77
N ARG A 160 18.63 4.80 1.89
CA ARG A 160 18.95 5.66 3.03
C ARG A 160 18.15 5.26 4.28
N GLN A 161 16.89 4.85 4.13
CA GLN A 161 16.10 4.26 5.22
C GLN A 161 16.71 2.93 5.70
N PHE A 162 17.30 2.14 4.79
CA PHE A 162 18.10 0.94 5.13
C PHE A 162 19.43 1.28 5.81
N ALA A 163 20.04 2.43 5.53
CA ALA A 163 21.29 2.86 6.15
C ALA A 163 21.09 3.49 7.55
N VAL A 164 19.93 4.11 7.81
CA VAL A 164 19.62 4.82 9.06
C VAL A 164 19.01 3.89 10.13
N ASN A 165 18.35 2.79 9.73
CA ASN A 165 17.89 1.73 10.62
C ASN A 165 18.61 0.40 10.31
N PRO A 166 19.74 0.09 10.98
CA PRO A 166 20.45 -1.16 10.77
C PRO A 166 19.75 -2.31 11.52
N PHE A 167 18.60 -2.76 11.00
CA PHE A 167 18.13 -4.12 11.24
C PHE A 167 18.41 -4.98 9.99
N PRO A 168 18.67 -6.30 10.12
CA PRO A 168 19.55 -7.13 9.27
C PRO A 168 18.93 -7.49 7.91
N SER A 169 18.57 -6.48 7.13
CA SER A 169 17.70 -6.61 5.98
C SER A 169 18.44 -6.63 4.64
N LEU A 170 19.64 -6.05 4.62
CA LEU A 170 20.61 -6.12 3.52
C LEU A 170 22.05 -6.37 4.01
N ILE A 171 22.33 -6.21 5.31
CA ILE A 171 23.62 -6.61 5.92
C ILE A 171 23.44 -8.03 6.46
N GLY A 172 24.05 -9.00 5.79
CA GLY A 172 23.93 -10.42 6.12
C GLY A 172 23.05 -11.24 5.18
N LEU A 173 22.62 -10.68 4.04
CA LEU A 173 22.13 -11.52 2.95
C LEU A 173 23.24 -12.51 2.57
N PRO A 174 22.96 -13.83 2.55
CA PRO A 174 23.92 -14.77 1.98
C PRO A 174 24.29 -14.31 0.57
N THR A 175 25.49 -14.63 0.12
CA THR A 175 26.02 -14.41 -1.24
C THR A 175 25.19 -15.11 -2.35
N PHE A 176 24.01 -15.62 -1.99
CA PHE A 176 23.06 -16.36 -2.79
C PHE A 176 21.69 -16.13 -2.15
N LEU A 177 20.76 -15.53 -2.89
CA LEU A 177 19.39 -15.31 -2.42
C LEU A 177 18.52 -16.37 -3.08
N THR A 178 17.90 -17.26 -2.32
CA THR A 178 16.93 -18.20 -2.89
C THR A 178 15.63 -17.48 -3.28
N PHE A 179 14.84 -18.03 -4.20
CA PHE A 179 13.56 -17.41 -4.60
C PHE A 179 12.61 -17.17 -3.41
N ASN A 180 12.61 -18.04 -2.40
CA ASN A 180 11.78 -17.88 -1.20
C ASN A 180 12.26 -16.71 -0.32
N GLU A 181 13.56 -16.50 -0.21
CA GLU A 181 14.12 -15.33 0.48
C GLU A 181 13.89 -14.04 -0.32
N PHE A 182 13.98 -14.11 -1.65
CA PHE A 182 13.60 -13.02 -2.54
C PHE A 182 12.13 -12.65 -2.37
N GLN A 183 11.23 -13.63 -2.28
CA GLN A 183 9.81 -13.38 -2.03
C GLN A 183 9.57 -12.69 -0.68
N LYS A 184 10.29 -13.09 0.37
CA LYS A 184 10.24 -12.40 1.68
C LYS A 184 10.78 -10.97 1.61
N LEU A 185 11.80 -10.72 0.79
CA LEU A 185 12.33 -9.38 0.53
C LEU A 185 11.30 -8.50 -0.20
N VAL A 186 10.64 -9.05 -1.22
CA VAL A 186 9.56 -8.36 -1.95
C VAL A 186 8.40 -8.02 -1.02
N LEU A 187 8.00 -8.94 -0.13
CA LEU A 187 6.92 -8.71 0.84
C LEU A 187 7.29 -7.68 1.90
N ARG A 188 8.56 -7.61 2.31
CA ARG A 188 9.04 -6.66 3.32
C ARG A 188 9.18 -5.27 2.72
N ASP A 189 9.74 -5.17 1.52
CA ASP A 189 10.15 -3.92 0.88
C ASP A 189 9.62 -3.81 -0.58
N PRO A 190 8.28 -3.80 -0.78
CA PRO A 190 7.68 -3.89 -2.12
C PRO A 190 7.98 -2.67 -3.01
N VAL A 191 8.30 -1.53 -2.40
CA VAL A 191 8.61 -0.26 -3.11
C VAL A 191 9.83 -0.42 -4.03
N ILE A 192 10.79 -1.28 -3.66
CA ILE A 192 12.00 -1.54 -4.44
C ILE A 192 11.66 -2.19 -5.78
N PHE A 193 10.62 -3.03 -5.82
CA PHE A 193 10.22 -3.82 -6.98
C PHE A 193 9.11 -3.16 -7.80
N PHE A 194 8.69 -1.96 -7.40
CA PHE A 194 7.66 -1.18 -8.09
C PHE A 194 7.93 -0.98 -9.59
N PRO A 195 9.18 -0.72 -10.06
CA PRO A 195 9.45 -0.60 -11.50
C PRO A 195 9.03 -1.83 -12.33
N VAL A 196 9.12 -3.03 -11.75
CA VAL A 196 8.76 -4.30 -12.42
C VAL A 196 7.25 -4.45 -12.54
N VAL A 197 6.53 -4.10 -11.47
CA VAL A 197 5.07 -4.11 -11.43
C VAL A 197 4.51 -3.05 -12.38
N GLN A 198 5.13 -1.87 -12.40
CA GLN A 198 4.78 -0.77 -13.30
C GLN A 198 4.97 -1.17 -14.76
N LEU A 199 6.09 -1.85 -15.09
CA LEU A 199 6.35 -2.36 -16.43
C LEU A 199 5.24 -3.30 -16.91
N GLN A 200 4.88 -4.30 -16.10
CA GLN A 200 3.76 -5.20 -16.43
C GLN A 200 2.46 -4.41 -16.61
N SER A 201 2.21 -3.42 -15.75
CA SER A 201 1.04 -2.54 -15.87
C SER A 201 1.04 -1.74 -17.18
N ASN A 202 2.20 -1.26 -17.64
CA ASN A 202 2.35 -0.56 -18.92
C ASN A 202 1.98 -1.49 -20.09
N VAL A 203 2.57 -2.69 -20.14
CA VAL A 203 2.26 -3.71 -21.18
C VAL A 203 0.77 -4.04 -21.21
N ARG A 204 0.19 -4.25 -20.03
CA ARG A 204 -1.24 -4.56 -19.90
C ARG A 204 -2.12 -3.40 -20.37
N SER A 205 -1.77 -2.16 -20.03
CA SER A 205 -2.55 -0.97 -20.40
C SER A 205 -2.53 -0.67 -21.90
N ARG A 206 -1.39 -0.91 -22.56
CA ARG A 206 -1.18 -0.59 -23.98
C ARG A 206 -1.78 -1.61 -24.94
N THR A 207 -1.96 -2.85 -24.49
CA THR A 207 -2.42 -3.97 -25.33
C THR A 207 -3.94 -4.12 -25.25
N LEU A 208 -4.46 -5.21 -24.67
CA LEU A 208 -5.90 -5.45 -24.53
C LEU A 208 -6.54 -4.76 -23.31
N GLY A 209 -5.76 -3.96 -22.59
CA GLY A 209 -6.19 -3.23 -21.41
C GLY A 209 -5.95 -3.98 -20.10
N LYS A 210 -5.73 -3.21 -19.02
CA LYS A 210 -5.34 -3.72 -17.70
C LYS A 210 -6.33 -4.74 -17.13
N ARG A 211 -7.63 -4.42 -17.19
CA ARG A 211 -8.73 -5.28 -16.73
C ARG A 211 -8.79 -6.61 -17.47
N TYR A 212 -8.51 -6.62 -18.77
CA TYR A 212 -8.54 -7.85 -19.57
C TYR A 212 -7.46 -8.83 -19.10
N TRP A 213 -6.21 -8.37 -19.02
CA TRP A 213 -5.08 -9.23 -18.66
C TRP A 213 -5.10 -9.68 -17.21
N GLU A 214 -5.57 -8.83 -16.30
CA GLU A 214 -5.72 -9.20 -14.90
C GLU A 214 -6.78 -10.28 -14.70
N ARG A 215 -7.89 -10.20 -15.43
CA ARG A 215 -8.89 -11.26 -15.47
C ARG A 215 -8.29 -12.55 -16.02
N LYS A 216 -7.46 -12.47 -17.07
CA LYS A 216 -6.77 -13.64 -17.63
C LYS A 216 -5.78 -14.27 -16.65
N ALA A 217 -4.99 -13.47 -15.93
CA ALA A 217 -4.09 -13.97 -14.89
C ALA A 217 -4.86 -14.70 -13.77
N GLN A 218 -5.98 -14.14 -13.30
CA GLN A 218 -6.86 -14.78 -12.32
C GLN A 218 -7.49 -16.08 -12.85
N GLU A 219 -7.93 -16.08 -14.12
CA GLU A 219 -8.45 -17.28 -14.77
C GLU A 219 -7.39 -18.40 -14.77
N GLN A 220 -6.12 -18.09 -15.06
CA GLN A 220 -5.03 -19.08 -15.07
C GLN A 220 -4.74 -19.67 -13.68
N GLU A 221 -4.68 -18.84 -12.65
CA GLU A 221 -4.43 -19.29 -11.27
C GLU A 221 -5.55 -20.23 -10.77
N LEU A 222 -6.80 -19.89 -11.10
CA LEU A 222 -7.95 -20.73 -10.81
C LEU A 222 -7.96 -22.01 -11.63
N VAL A 223 -7.56 -21.97 -12.92
CA VAL A 223 -7.43 -23.16 -13.76
C VAL A 223 -6.42 -24.14 -13.16
N ALA A 224 -5.24 -23.66 -12.74
CA ALA A 224 -4.22 -24.51 -12.10
C ALA A 224 -4.77 -25.20 -10.84
N SER A 225 -5.46 -24.44 -9.99
CA SER A 225 -6.10 -24.96 -8.77
C SER A 225 -7.20 -25.97 -9.07
N LEU A 226 -8.02 -25.73 -10.09
CA LEU A 226 -9.09 -26.61 -10.53
C LEU A 226 -8.56 -27.91 -11.15
N LEU A 227 -7.49 -27.85 -11.94
CA LEU A 227 -6.83 -29.02 -12.50
C LEU A 227 -6.20 -29.89 -11.40
N MET A 228 -5.58 -29.27 -10.39
CA MET A 228 -5.05 -29.99 -9.23
C MET A 228 -6.16 -30.68 -8.42
N TYR A 229 -7.27 -29.97 -8.18
CA TYR A 229 -8.45 -30.56 -7.56
C TYR A 229 -9.03 -31.71 -8.39
N GLN A 230 -9.09 -31.55 -9.72
CA GLN A 230 -9.60 -32.55 -10.64
C GLN A 230 -8.74 -33.82 -10.64
N HIS A 231 -7.41 -33.67 -10.57
CA HIS A 231 -6.48 -34.78 -10.45
C HIS A 231 -6.70 -35.57 -9.15
N LEU A 232 -6.91 -34.87 -8.03
CA LEU A 232 -7.18 -35.49 -6.73
C LEU A 232 -8.58 -36.12 -6.62
N ASN A 233 -9.57 -35.60 -7.37
CA ASN A 233 -10.98 -35.99 -7.25
C ASN A 233 -11.53 -36.73 -8.48
N LYS A 234 -10.70 -37.56 -9.13
CA LYS A 234 -11.10 -38.45 -10.24
C LYS A 234 -11.84 -37.73 -11.38
N GLY A 235 -11.37 -36.55 -11.78
CA GLY A 235 -11.97 -35.81 -12.89
C GLY A 235 -13.14 -34.89 -12.51
N LYS A 236 -13.56 -34.84 -11.24
CA LYS A 236 -14.68 -34.00 -10.78
C LYS A 236 -14.20 -32.59 -10.41
N LEU A 237 -15.01 -31.59 -10.78
CA LEU A 237 -14.83 -30.19 -10.37
C LEU A 237 -15.60 -29.91 -9.06
N PRO A 238 -15.17 -28.93 -8.24
CA PRO A 238 -15.86 -28.59 -7.01
C PRO A 238 -17.27 -28.05 -7.30
N PHE A 239 -18.21 -28.26 -6.38
CA PHE A 239 -19.57 -27.71 -6.51
C PHE A 239 -19.54 -26.17 -6.56
N MET A 240 -20.48 -25.56 -7.26
CA MET A 240 -20.62 -24.10 -7.32
C MET A 240 -21.51 -23.64 -6.18
N THR A 241 -21.07 -22.64 -5.43
CA THR A 241 -21.86 -22.11 -4.33
C THR A 241 -23.06 -21.34 -4.90
N TRP A 242 -24.22 -21.35 -4.23
CA TRP A 242 -25.41 -20.63 -4.70
C TRP A 242 -25.17 -19.13 -4.93
N LYS A 243 -24.28 -18.53 -4.11
CA LYS A 243 -23.79 -17.16 -4.26
C LYS A 243 -23.06 -16.92 -5.60
N GLU A 244 -22.27 -17.90 -6.06
CA GLU A 244 -21.51 -17.82 -7.31
C GLU A 244 -22.41 -18.01 -8.54
N CYS A 245 -23.47 -18.81 -8.39
CA CYS A 245 -24.49 -19.00 -9.41
C CYS A 245 -25.36 -17.71 -9.55
N GLY A 246 -25.72 -17.10 -8.42
CA GLY A 246 -26.49 -15.85 -8.38
C GLY A 246 -25.75 -14.65 -8.97
N MET A 247 -24.43 -14.54 -8.75
CA MET A 247 -23.62 -13.45 -9.32
C MET A 247 -23.52 -13.50 -10.85
N GLY A 248 -23.51 -14.69 -11.46
CA GLY A 248 -23.54 -14.82 -12.93
C GLY A 248 -24.89 -14.43 -13.55
N PHE A 249 -25.98 -14.59 -12.79
CA PHE A 249 -27.33 -14.25 -13.24
C PHE A 249 -27.63 -12.75 -13.09
N LEU A 250 -27.18 -12.12 -11.99
CA LEU A 250 -27.45 -10.71 -11.70
C LEU A 250 -26.64 -9.73 -12.57
N PHE A 251 -25.43 -10.10 -13.01
CA PHE A 251 -24.53 -9.18 -13.73
C PHE A 251 -24.34 -9.51 -15.22
N GLY A 252 -25.11 -10.46 -15.77
CA GLY A 252 -25.16 -10.72 -17.22
C GLY A 252 -23.85 -11.16 -17.89
N GLY A 253 -22.79 -11.45 -17.12
CA GLY A 253 -21.47 -11.81 -17.61
C GLY A 253 -20.96 -13.14 -17.04
N GLU A 254 -20.23 -13.92 -17.85
CA GLU A 254 -19.56 -15.14 -17.36
C GLU A 254 -18.52 -14.78 -16.30
N THR A 255 -18.72 -15.27 -15.08
CA THR A 255 -17.81 -15.07 -13.94
C THR A 255 -16.42 -15.69 -14.22
N VAL A 256 -15.38 -15.15 -13.59
CA VAL A 256 -13.99 -15.62 -13.71
C VAL A 256 -13.91 -17.13 -13.42
N LEU A 257 -14.60 -17.60 -12.38
CA LEU A 257 -14.68 -19.02 -12.02
C LEU A 257 -15.39 -19.87 -13.09
N ALA A 258 -16.46 -19.35 -13.72
CA ALA A 258 -17.17 -20.08 -14.79
C ALA A 258 -16.28 -20.26 -16.03
N ARG A 259 -15.50 -19.24 -16.40
CA ARG A 259 -14.53 -19.31 -17.51
C ARG A 259 -13.36 -20.22 -17.18
N ALA A 260 -12.79 -20.10 -15.97
CA ALA A 260 -11.74 -21.00 -15.49
C ALA A 260 -12.20 -22.47 -15.51
N ARG A 261 -13.45 -22.75 -15.14
CA ARG A 261 -14.05 -24.10 -15.25
C ARG A 261 -14.22 -24.57 -16.69
N LYS A 262 -14.54 -23.69 -17.63
CA LYS A 262 -14.59 -24.04 -19.06
C LYS A 262 -13.21 -24.37 -19.60
N LEU A 263 -12.19 -23.61 -19.19
CA LEU A 263 -10.79 -23.85 -19.58
C LEU A 263 -10.21 -25.12 -18.93
N ALA A 264 -10.60 -25.42 -17.69
CA ALA A 264 -10.17 -26.63 -16.97
C ALA A 264 -10.90 -27.91 -17.43
N ARG A 265 -11.96 -27.83 -18.25
CA ARG A 265 -12.61 -29.01 -18.81
C ARG A 265 -11.90 -29.46 -20.10
N PRO A 266 -11.24 -30.63 -20.12
CA PRO A 266 -10.82 -31.21 -21.39
C PRO A 266 -12.09 -31.59 -22.18
N ASN A 267 -12.28 -30.97 -23.36
CA ASN A 267 -13.30 -31.24 -24.38
C ASN A 267 -14.35 -32.31 -24.03
N LEU A 268 -15.32 -31.94 -23.18
CA LEU A 268 -16.53 -32.72 -22.98
C LEU A 268 -17.71 -31.76 -23.06
N ALA A 269 -18.57 -32.09 -24.03
CA ALA A 269 -19.60 -31.24 -24.60
C ALA A 269 -20.53 -30.57 -23.58
N LEU A 270 -21.00 -29.39 -23.99
CA LEU A 270 -22.09 -28.61 -23.43
C LEU A 270 -23.20 -29.49 -22.81
N ASN A 271 -23.45 -29.30 -21.53
CA ASN A 271 -24.78 -29.55 -20.96
C ASN A 271 -25.03 -28.60 -19.79
N CYS A 272 -25.57 -27.42 -20.14
CA CYS A 272 -26.47 -26.67 -19.27
C CYS A 272 -27.58 -26.15 -20.17
N LYS A 273 -28.54 -27.04 -20.40
CA LYS A 273 -29.81 -26.79 -21.08
C LYS A 273 -30.60 -25.83 -20.19
N MET A 274 -30.77 -24.59 -20.64
CA MET A 274 -31.71 -23.63 -20.07
C MET A 274 -33.11 -24.27 -19.97
N ARG A 275 -33.71 -24.22 -18.78
CA ARG A 275 -35.14 -24.44 -18.59
C ARG A 275 -35.75 -23.11 -18.14
N ARG A 276 -36.38 -22.40 -19.08
CA ARG A 276 -37.33 -21.30 -18.79
C ARG A 276 -38.59 -21.89 -18.16
N PRO A 277 -39.29 -21.12 -17.33
CA PRO A 277 -40.74 -20.96 -17.48
C PRO A 277 -41.11 -19.49 -17.70
N GLY A 278 -42.18 -19.28 -18.47
CA GLY A 278 -42.67 -17.98 -18.88
C GLY A 278 -43.50 -17.24 -17.82
N ASN A 279 -43.60 -15.93 -18.05
CA ASN A 279 -44.56 -14.97 -17.49
C ASN A 279 -46.01 -15.31 -17.98
N PRO A 280 -47.13 -14.79 -17.44
CA PRO A 280 -47.31 -13.41 -16.94
C PRO A 280 -48.19 -13.21 -15.68
N ASN A 281 -48.03 -12.06 -15.01
CA ASN A 281 -49.11 -11.08 -14.84
C ASN A 281 -48.60 -9.80 -14.18
N ALA A 282 -49.00 -8.68 -14.77
CA ALA A 282 -48.78 -7.33 -14.31
C ALA A 282 -49.97 -6.85 -13.47
N ASP A 283 -49.69 -5.80 -12.71
CA ASP A 283 -50.57 -4.71 -12.28
C ASP A 283 -50.97 -4.63 -10.81
N ALA A 284 -50.83 -3.38 -10.33
CA ALA A 284 -51.32 -2.76 -9.11
C ALA A 284 -50.53 -2.99 -7.81
N ALA A 285 -49.43 -2.22 -7.64
CA ALA A 285 -49.09 -1.53 -6.38
C ALA A 285 -47.81 -0.68 -6.54
N ASP A 286 -47.86 0.39 -7.31
CA ASP A 286 -46.81 1.43 -7.21
C ASP A 286 -47.36 2.81 -7.61
N SER A 287 -48.12 3.43 -6.70
CA SER A 287 -48.41 4.87 -6.78
C SER A 287 -48.39 5.59 -5.43
N ASP A 288 -48.32 4.86 -4.30
CA ASP A 288 -48.34 5.45 -2.96
C ASP A 288 -46.95 5.81 -2.40
N ALA A 289 -45.85 5.43 -3.06
CA ALA A 289 -44.50 5.80 -2.64
C ALA A 289 -44.09 7.21 -3.13
N VAL A 290 -44.64 7.66 -4.26
CA VAL A 290 -44.25 8.92 -4.92
C VAL A 290 -45.00 10.14 -4.37
N GLN A 291 -46.18 9.94 -3.77
CA GLN A 291 -46.98 11.03 -3.22
C GLN A 291 -46.46 11.56 -1.88
N ARG A 292 -45.67 10.77 -1.13
CA ARG A 292 -45.06 11.17 0.15
C ARG A 292 -43.85 12.09 0.01
N ALA A 293 -43.27 12.21 -1.19
CA ALA A 293 -42.14 13.11 -1.43
C ALA A 293 -42.56 14.57 -1.74
N ARG A 294 -43.84 14.84 -2.02
CA ARG A 294 -44.32 16.16 -2.47
C ARG A 294 -44.71 17.16 -1.38
N TYR A 295 -44.63 16.80 -0.09
CA TYR A 295 -44.99 17.70 1.03
C TYR A 295 -43.84 18.03 2.00
N ALA A 296 -42.59 17.85 1.60
CA ALA A 296 -41.42 18.29 2.39
C ALA A 296 -40.86 19.62 1.84
N SER A 297 -41.66 20.68 1.91
CA SER A 297 -41.23 22.05 1.60
C SER A 297 -41.55 22.96 2.78
N GLU A 298 -40.73 22.88 3.84
CA GLU A 298 -40.34 24.01 4.71
C GLU A 298 -39.41 23.49 5.81
N GLY A 299 -38.10 23.74 5.64
CA GLY A 299 -37.05 23.40 6.63
C GLY A 299 -36.20 22.19 6.24
N ASP A 300 -34.87 22.34 6.29
CA ASP A 300 -33.93 21.25 6.03
C ASP A 300 -34.06 20.18 7.14
N PRO A 301 -34.62 18.98 6.85
CA PRO A 301 -34.96 18.00 7.88
C PRO A 301 -33.73 17.49 8.64
N GLY A 302 -32.55 17.52 8.00
CA GLY A 302 -31.28 17.18 8.65
C GLY A 302 -30.88 18.22 9.71
N VAL A 303 -31.07 19.50 9.43
CA VAL A 303 -30.74 20.58 10.38
C VAL A 303 -31.72 20.59 11.56
N ALA A 304 -33.00 20.35 11.30
CA ALA A 304 -34.02 20.24 12.34
C ALA A 304 -33.76 19.05 13.29
N LEU A 305 -33.37 17.89 12.73
CA LEU A 305 -33.01 16.71 13.52
C LEU A 305 -31.75 16.95 14.37
N VAL A 306 -30.70 17.53 13.80
CA VAL A 306 -29.46 17.86 14.53
C VAL A 306 -29.75 18.85 15.66
N LYS A 307 -30.56 19.88 15.40
CA LYS A 307 -30.96 20.86 16.42
C LYS A 307 -31.77 20.22 17.54
N ALA A 308 -32.74 19.37 17.22
CA ALA A 308 -33.55 18.66 18.22
C ALA A 308 -32.72 17.69 19.08
N VAL A 309 -31.76 16.97 18.47
CA VAL A 309 -30.84 16.09 19.19
C VAL A 309 -29.89 16.90 20.08
N ALA A 310 -29.36 18.02 19.58
CA ALA A 310 -28.49 18.90 20.37
C ALA A 310 -29.23 19.52 21.56
N GLU A 311 -30.46 20.01 21.37
CA GLU A 311 -31.29 20.56 22.45
C GLU A 311 -31.64 19.48 23.50
N LYS A 312 -31.94 18.26 23.07
CA LYS A 312 -32.20 17.13 23.99
C LYS A 312 -30.92 16.72 24.73
N ALA A 313 -29.77 16.73 24.07
CA ALA A 313 -28.49 16.43 24.69
C ALA A 313 -28.09 17.49 25.73
N LEU A 314 -28.28 18.78 25.43
CA LEU A 314 -27.96 19.90 26.33
C LEU A 314 -28.85 19.97 27.57
N LYS A 315 -30.02 19.31 27.57
CA LYS A 315 -30.86 19.16 28.77
C LYS A 315 -30.34 18.11 29.74
N SER A 316 -29.43 17.23 29.32
CA SER A 316 -28.83 16.22 30.20
C SER A 316 -27.77 16.83 31.11
N PRO A 317 -27.84 16.64 32.45
CA PRO A 317 -26.85 17.16 33.38
C PRO A 317 -25.46 16.57 33.12
N LYS A 318 -25.37 15.31 32.66
CA LYS A 318 -24.09 14.66 32.32
C LYS A 318 -23.39 15.35 31.14
N VAL A 319 -24.15 15.77 30.14
CA VAL A 319 -23.62 16.46 28.96
C VAL A 319 -23.15 17.86 29.35
N ARG A 320 -23.88 18.58 30.21
CA ARG A 320 -23.45 19.89 30.72
C ARG A 320 -22.14 19.81 31.48
N VAL A 321 -22.02 18.85 32.41
CA VAL A 321 -20.78 18.62 33.16
C VAL A 321 -19.64 18.27 32.20
N GLY A 322 -19.88 17.39 31.22
CA GLY A 322 -18.90 17.05 30.20
C GLY A 322 -18.44 18.26 29.37
N LEU A 323 -19.38 19.14 28.99
CA LEU A 323 -19.08 20.35 28.22
C LEU A 323 -18.29 21.38 29.03
N VAL A 324 -18.62 21.54 30.32
CA VAL A 324 -17.82 22.38 31.23
C VAL A 324 -16.41 21.80 31.39
N LEU A 325 -16.27 20.50 31.63
CA LEU A 325 -14.97 19.83 31.72
C LEU A 325 -14.17 19.98 30.42
N TRP A 326 -14.84 19.88 29.28
CA TRP A 326 -14.23 20.06 27.96
C TRP A 326 -13.69 21.50 27.77
N ILE A 327 -14.48 22.52 28.10
CA ILE A 327 -14.05 23.93 28.05
C ILE A 327 -12.89 24.19 29.01
N VAL A 328 -12.99 23.70 30.26
CA VAL A 328 -11.93 23.83 31.26
C VAL A 328 -10.64 23.15 30.79
N GLY A 329 -10.76 21.96 30.19
CA GLY A 329 -9.64 21.24 29.61
C GLY A 329 -8.97 22.02 28.48
N LEU A 330 -9.75 22.55 27.54
CA LEU A 330 -9.22 23.38 26.45
C LEU A 330 -8.52 24.64 26.99
N PHE A 331 -9.12 25.32 27.96
CA PHE A 331 -8.51 26.47 28.61
C PHE A 331 -7.18 26.10 29.26
N PHE A 332 -7.15 25.02 30.06
CA PHE A 332 -5.92 24.55 30.70
C PHE A 332 -4.82 24.26 29.69
N MET A 333 -5.17 23.55 28.62
CA MET A 333 -4.18 23.05 27.67
C MET A 333 -3.65 24.13 26.73
N LEU A 334 -4.50 25.08 26.32
CA LEU A 334 -4.15 26.06 25.30
C LEU A 334 -3.80 27.44 25.86
N LEU A 335 -4.44 27.87 26.95
CA LEU A 335 -4.45 29.27 27.37
C LEU A 335 -3.99 29.51 28.82
N ALA A 336 -4.06 28.52 29.70
CA ALA A 336 -3.80 28.75 31.13
C ALA A 336 -2.35 29.21 31.39
N PRO A 337 -2.14 30.39 32.01
CA PRO A 337 -0.82 30.76 32.49
C PRO A 337 -0.40 29.86 33.66
N GLY A 338 0.89 29.86 34.00
CA GLY A 338 1.33 29.28 35.27
C GLY A 338 0.69 30.02 36.44
N LEU A 339 0.21 29.29 37.45
CA LEU A 339 -0.31 29.90 38.69
C LEU A 339 0.81 30.54 39.51
N ARG A 340 2.06 30.10 39.31
CA ARG A 340 3.24 30.68 39.95
C ARG A 340 3.99 31.53 38.94
N THR A 341 3.89 32.85 39.09
CA THR A 341 4.66 33.81 38.29
C THR A 341 6.14 33.70 38.63
N VAL A 342 6.96 33.41 37.62
CA VAL A 342 8.41 33.32 37.79
C VAL A 342 9.04 34.68 37.56
N THR A 343 9.82 35.18 38.52
CA THR A 343 10.54 36.45 38.36
C THR A 343 11.64 36.32 37.28
N PRO A 344 12.05 37.41 36.61
CA PRO A 344 13.13 37.36 35.62
C PRO A 344 14.44 36.77 36.17
N GLU A 345 14.74 37.03 37.44
CA GLU A 345 15.90 36.46 38.13
C GLU A 345 15.78 34.96 38.32
N MET A 346 14.61 34.46 38.77
CA MET A 346 14.37 33.02 38.88
C MET A 346 14.48 32.31 37.53
N LYS A 347 14.02 32.95 36.45
CA LYS A 347 14.17 32.44 35.09
C LYS A 347 15.63 32.28 34.69
N SER A 348 16.46 33.31 34.91
CA SER A 348 17.89 33.24 34.60
C SER A 348 18.59 32.13 35.40
N THR A 349 18.29 32.02 36.71
CA THR A 349 18.86 30.97 37.55
C THR A 349 18.44 29.57 37.10
N TYR A 350 17.17 29.38 36.72
CA TYR A 350 16.68 28.13 36.16
C TYR A 350 17.36 27.76 34.84
N GLU A 351 17.48 28.71 33.91
CA GLU A 351 18.18 28.51 32.64
C GLU A 351 19.65 28.11 32.87
N ASN A 352 20.34 28.76 33.81
CA ASN A 352 21.69 28.40 34.19
C ASN A 352 21.78 26.97 34.76
N MET A 353 20.85 26.57 35.63
CA MET A 353 20.81 25.20 36.17
C MET A 353 20.56 24.15 35.07
N ILE A 354 19.70 24.45 34.10
CA ILE A 354 19.47 23.56 32.94
C ILE A 354 20.71 23.46 32.08
N ILE A 355 21.36 24.59 31.79
CA ILE A 355 22.59 24.63 30.99
C ILE A 355 23.69 23.83 31.69
N GLU A 356 23.85 23.98 33.00
CA GLU A 356 24.82 23.20 33.79
C GLU A 356 24.50 21.70 33.78
N ALA A 357 23.23 21.34 33.87
CA ALA A 357 22.79 19.95 33.79
C ALA A 357 22.97 19.37 32.37
N ALA A 358 22.77 20.17 31.32
CA ALA A 358 22.97 19.78 29.94
C ALA A 358 24.46 19.66 29.59
N ASN A 359 25.29 20.59 30.05
CA ASN A 359 26.72 20.65 29.81
C ASN A 359 27.50 19.81 30.83
N MET A 360 27.21 18.51 30.89
CA MET A 360 28.01 17.56 31.68
C MET A 360 29.07 16.89 30.78
N PRO A 361 30.34 17.35 30.78
CA PRO A 361 31.36 16.79 29.90
C PRO A 361 31.65 15.31 30.20
N GLU A 362 31.46 14.88 31.45
CA GLU A 362 31.59 13.48 31.87
C GLU A 362 30.60 12.58 31.15
N TYR A 363 29.33 13.03 31.04
CA TYR A 363 28.28 12.33 30.31
C TYR A 363 28.63 12.22 28.83
N HIS A 364 29.00 13.33 28.18
CA HIS A 364 29.37 13.33 26.76
C HIS A 364 30.56 12.41 26.48
N LYS A 365 31.55 12.40 27.38
CA LYS A 365 32.72 11.53 27.28
C LYS A 365 32.34 10.06 27.47
N ALA A 366 31.50 9.74 28.44
CA ALA A 366 31.00 8.38 28.68
C ALA A 366 30.16 7.89 27.50
N TYR A 367 29.22 8.72 27.01
CA TYR A 367 28.36 8.43 25.87
C TYR A 367 29.16 8.20 24.59
N THR A 368 30.13 9.06 24.29
CA THR A 368 31.01 8.88 23.12
C THR A 368 31.80 7.56 23.20
N LYS A 369 32.31 7.21 24.39
CA LYS A 369 33.02 5.95 24.60
C LYS A 369 32.10 4.74 24.50
N TYR A 370 30.89 4.84 25.04
CA TYR A 370 29.86 3.82 24.89
C TYR A 370 29.53 3.60 23.42
N MET A 371 29.21 4.65 22.66
CA MET A 371 28.91 4.55 21.22
C MET A 371 30.04 3.88 20.43
N LYS A 372 31.29 4.25 20.70
CA LYS A 372 32.46 3.61 20.06
C LYS A 372 32.62 2.14 20.46
N ALA A 373 32.48 1.83 21.75
CA ALA A 373 32.61 0.45 22.24
C ALA A 373 31.46 -0.44 21.75
N GLN A 374 30.25 0.10 21.69
CA GLN A 374 29.05 -0.56 21.18
C GLN A 374 29.17 -0.83 19.68
N ALA A 375 29.57 0.16 18.89
CA ALA A 375 29.83 -0.03 17.46
C ALA A 375 30.89 -1.12 17.23
N TYR A 376 32.00 -1.10 17.99
CA TYR A 376 33.05 -2.13 17.90
C TYR A 376 32.57 -3.54 18.28
N ALA A 377 31.67 -3.64 19.26
CA ALA A 377 31.03 -4.92 19.60
C ALA A 377 30.05 -5.37 18.52
N ASP A 378 29.27 -4.44 17.95
CA ASP A 378 28.27 -4.71 16.93
C ASP A 378 28.89 -5.11 15.58
N GLU A 379 30.10 -4.62 15.26
CA GLU A 379 30.91 -5.12 14.12
C GLU A 379 31.14 -6.63 14.17
N ALA A 380 31.28 -7.20 15.36
CA ALA A 380 31.47 -8.65 15.54
C ALA A 380 30.13 -9.43 15.57
N LYS A 381 28.98 -8.75 15.69
CA LYS A 381 27.64 -9.36 15.74
C LYS A 381 27.07 -9.64 14.35
N VAL A 382 27.74 -10.52 13.62
CA VAL A 382 27.26 -11.04 12.33
C VAL A 382 26.17 -12.10 12.49
N TRP A 383 25.51 -12.50 11.40
CA TRP A 383 24.50 -13.55 11.45
C TRP A 383 25.05 -14.85 12.07
N PHE A 384 24.30 -15.45 13.00
CA PHE A 384 24.71 -16.61 13.81
C PHE A 384 26.03 -16.44 14.60
N TRP A 385 26.47 -15.21 14.92
CA TRP A 385 27.70 -14.97 15.70
C TRP A 385 27.76 -15.78 17.00
N ARG A 386 26.61 -16.08 17.62
CA ARG A 386 26.52 -16.86 18.86
C ARG A 386 27.02 -18.31 18.76
N VAL A 387 27.08 -18.88 17.56
CA VAL A 387 27.47 -20.28 17.29
C VAL A 387 28.68 -20.39 16.34
N ARG A 388 29.21 -19.27 15.85
CA ARG A 388 30.29 -19.26 14.86
C ARG A 388 31.57 -18.63 15.44
N GLU A 389 32.65 -19.40 15.48
CA GLU A 389 33.98 -18.86 15.76
C GLU A 389 34.56 -18.18 14.51
N PRO A 390 35.39 -17.13 14.66
CA PRO A 390 35.85 -16.51 15.92
C PRO A 390 34.87 -15.47 16.51
N TYR A 391 33.74 -15.19 15.83
CA TYR A 391 32.83 -14.09 16.16
C TYR A 391 32.21 -14.21 17.55
N LYS A 392 31.87 -15.43 17.99
CA LYS A 392 31.39 -15.68 19.36
C LYS A 392 32.41 -15.20 20.39
N THR A 393 33.67 -15.62 20.24
CA THR A 393 34.76 -15.22 21.13
C THR A 393 35.02 -13.71 21.05
N MET A 394 34.99 -13.12 19.85
CA MET A 394 35.16 -11.68 19.66
C MET A 394 34.06 -10.87 20.34
N VAL A 395 32.79 -11.24 20.21
CA VAL A 395 31.69 -10.54 20.91
C VAL A 395 31.82 -10.72 22.43
N ASN A 396 32.13 -11.93 22.91
CA ASN A 396 32.33 -12.17 24.34
C ASN A 396 33.49 -11.35 24.93
N GLN A 397 34.51 -11.03 24.14
CA GLN A 397 35.62 -10.17 24.56
C GLN A 397 35.27 -8.67 24.47
N ARG A 398 34.51 -8.26 23.45
CA ARG A 398 34.20 -6.85 23.18
C ARG A 398 33.01 -6.31 23.95
N GLN A 399 31.97 -7.12 24.15
CA GLN A 399 30.72 -6.72 24.81
C GLN A 399 30.92 -6.22 26.25
N PRO A 400 31.78 -6.83 27.10
CA PRO A 400 32.02 -6.34 28.46
C PRO A 400 32.56 -4.89 28.50
N ILE A 401 33.28 -4.46 27.47
CA ILE A 401 33.77 -3.08 27.35
C ILE A 401 32.60 -2.13 27.08
N ALA A 402 31.69 -2.51 26.17
CA ALA A 402 30.46 -1.76 25.91
C ALA A 402 29.56 -1.70 27.16
N ASP A 403 29.39 -2.82 27.86
CA ASP A 403 28.57 -2.91 29.08
C ASP A 403 29.13 -2.03 30.20
N LYS A 404 30.46 -1.99 30.36
CA LYS A 404 31.13 -1.07 31.31
C LYS A 404 30.80 0.39 31.00
N TRP A 405 30.89 0.81 29.74
CA TRP A 405 30.55 2.18 29.37
C TRP A 405 29.04 2.46 29.41
N ALA A 406 28.20 1.46 29.14
CA ALA A 406 26.75 1.57 29.32
C ALA A 406 26.38 1.83 30.78
N ALA A 407 27.02 1.13 31.72
CA ALA A 407 26.85 1.37 33.15
C ALA A 407 27.31 2.79 33.56
N GLU A 408 28.42 3.27 32.98
CA GLU A 408 28.91 4.63 33.25
C GLU A 408 28.00 5.72 32.65
N VAL A 409 27.41 5.48 31.46
CA VAL A 409 26.38 6.34 30.89
C VAL A 409 25.14 6.35 31.79
N ALA A 410 24.68 5.20 32.27
CA ALA A 410 23.55 5.13 33.17
C ALA A 410 23.81 5.90 34.48
N ARG A 411 25.01 5.77 35.06
CA ARG A 411 25.42 6.50 36.27
C ARG A 411 25.45 8.02 36.04
N THR A 412 26.04 8.47 34.93
CA THR A 412 26.13 9.91 34.62
C THR A 412 24.79 10.50 34.21
N GLU A 413 23.92 9.73 33.54
CA GLU A 413 22.54 10.13 33.26
C GLU A 413 21.74 10.31 34.55
N GLN A 414 21.90 9.44 35.55
CA GLN A 414 21.24 9.63 36.86
C GLN A 414 21.64 10.95 37.52
N ILE A 415 22.93 11.30 37.53
CA ILE A 415 23.42 12.59 38.07
C ILE A 415 22.83 13.76 37.29
N ARG A 416 22.77 13.64 35.96
CA ARG A 416 22.17 14.66 35.09
C ARG A 416 20.68 14.83 35.37
N GLU A 417 19.95 13.73 35.52
CA GLU A 417 18.54 13.74 35.89
C GLU A 417 18.31 14.37 37.27
N GLU A 418 19.17 14.09 38.25
CA GLU A 418 19.10 14.73 39.57
C GLU A 418 19.30 16.25 39.48
N LYS A 419 20.27 16.72 38.70
CA LYS A 419 20.44 18.17 38.45
C LYS A 419 19.21 18.77 37.77
N MET A 420 18.65 18.09 36.77
CA MET A 420 17.42 18.53 36.09
C MET A 420 16.21 18.54 37.04
N LYS A 421 16.07 17.55 37.93
CA LYS A 421 15.02 17.50 38.97
C LYS A 421 15.16 18.66 39.95
N LYS A 422 16.37 19.01 40.38
CA LYS A 422 16.63 20.19 41.22
C LYS A 422 16.21 21.48 40.52
N ALA A 423 16.56 21.65 39.24
CA ALA A 423 16.14 22.80 38.44
C ALA A 423 14.61 22.89 38.31
N ARG A 424 13.93 21.77 38.03
CA ARG A 424 12.47 21.70 37.92
C ARG A 424 11.76 21.99 39.24
N ASN A 425 12.26 21.44 40.35
CA ASN A 425 11.71 21.71 41.69
C ASN A 425 11.80 23.20 42.05
N PHE A 426 12.90 23.88 41.68
CA PHE A 426 13.09 25.31 41.94
C PHE A 426 11.96 26.18 41.36
N VAL A 427 11.59 25.96 40.09
CA VAL A 427 10.48 26.71 39.44
C VAL A 427 9.11 26.19 39.90
N GLY A 428 8.98 24.89 40.13
CA GLY A 428 7.76 24.24 40.56
C GLY A 428 6.82 23.90 39.40
N LEU A 429 5.91 22.94 39.65
CA LEU A 429 5.05 22.34 38.62
C LEU A 429 4.04 23.32 37.99
N TRP A 430 3.50 24.24 38.79
CA TRP A 430 2.52 25.24 38.35
C TRP A 430 3.13 26.52 37.79
N SER A 431 4.44 26.53 37.54
CA SER A 431 5.12 27.64 36.87
C SER A 431 4.84 27.64 35.36
N ASP A 432 5.17 28.76 34.70
CA ASP A 432 5.09 28.83 33.24
C ASP A 432 5.95 27.77 32.54
N PHE A 433 7.08 27.37 33.15
CA PHE A 433 7.94 26.29 32.65
C PHE A 433 7.26 24.93 32.75
N GLY A 434 6.61 24.63 33.89
CA GLY A 434 5.86 23.38 34.05
C GLY A 434 4.69 23.28 33.08
N MET A 435 3.95 24.38 32.88
CA MET A 435 2.87 24.46 31.89
C MET A 435 3.40 24.30 30.46
N ALA A 436 4.53 24.92 30.12
CA ALA A 436 5.17 24.77 28.82
C ALA A 436 5.65 23.33 28.58
N ASP A 437 6.24 22.67 29.58
CA ASP A 437 6.69 21.28 29.51
C ASP A 437 5.55 20.30 29.21
N VAL A 438 4.40 20.45 29.90
CA VAL A 438 3.20 19.64 29.64
C VAL A 438 2.72 19.81 28.21
N ARG A 439 2.60 21.06 27.77
CA ARG A 439 2.16 21.39 26.41
C ARG A 439 3.10 20.81 25.37
N ALA A 440 4.40 21.00 25.54
CA ALA A 440 5.41 20.47 24.63
C ALA A 440 5.34 18.94 24.52
N ARG A 441 5.17 18.24 25.66
CA ARG A 441 5.00 16.79 25.69
C ARG A 441 3.72 16.33 25.00
N PHE A 442 2.61 17.02 25.26
CA PHE A 442 1.36 16.72 24.58
C PHE A 442 1.47 16.94 23.07
N TRP A 443 1.94 18.09 22.62
CA TRP A 443 2.06 18.38 21.19
C TRP A 443 3.01 17.40 20.50
N SER A 444 4.11 17.00 21.17
CA SER A 444 4.98 15.94 20.68
C SER A 444 4.26 14.59 20.55
N ALA A 445 3.48 14.20 21.56
CA ALA A 445 2.69 12.96 21.52
C ALA A 445 1.60 13.01 20.45
N PHE A 446 0.88 14.12 20.37
CA PHE A 446 -0.18 14.39 19.41
C PHE A 446 0.36 14.34 17.96
N GLU A 447 1.51 14.97 17.70
CA GLU A 447 2.16 14.94 16.39
C GLU A 447 2.58 13.51 16.01
N LYS A 448 3.18 12.76 16.95
CA LYS A 448 3.51 11.33 16.72
C LYS A 448 2.26 10.51 16.39
N GLY A 449 1.15 10.75 17.09
CA GLY A 449 -0.13 10.11 16.82
C GLY A 449 -0.67 10.41 15.42
N LYS A 450 -0.58 11.68 14.99
CA LYS A 450 -0.95 12.09 13.62
C LYS A 450 -0.04 11.44 12.58
N ILE A 451 1.28 11.46 12.76
CA ILE A 451 2.24 10.86 11.83
C ILE A 451 1.98 9.36 11.70
N PHE A 452 1.75 8.66 12.82
CA PHE A 452 1.36 7.25 12.80
C PHE A 452 0.08 7.03 11.98
N ALA A 453 -0.96 7.83 12.21
CA ALA A 453 -2.21 7.73 11.47
C ALA A 453 -2.03 8.01 9.97
N GLN A 454 -1.22 9.01 9.60
CA GLN A 454 -0.89 9.34 8.22
C GLN A 454 -0.13 8.18 7.55
N GLN A 455 0.88 7.63 8.22
CA GLN A 455 1.64 6.48 7.72
C GLN A 455 0.73 5.26 7.52
N GLN A 456 -0.09 4.91 8.51
CA GLN A 456 -1.03 3.78 8.40
C GLN A 456 -2.03 3.98 7.26
N THR A 457 -2.58 5.20 7.14
CA THR A 457 -3.50 5.54 6.04
C THR A 457 -2.80 5.46 4.69
N PHE A 458 -1.56 5.95 4.59
CA PHE A 458 -0.74 5.86 3.37
C PHE A 458 -0.47 4.41 2.97
N TYR A 459 -0.04 3.55 3.91
CA TYR A 459 0.16 2.12 3.64
C TYR A 459 -1.15 1.44 3.23
N HIS A 460 -2.26 1.72 3.90
CA HIS A 460 -3.57 1.20 3.51
C HIS A 460 -4.01 1.67 2.13
N MET A 461 -3.77 2.95 1.79
CA MET A 461 -4.09 3.50 0.48
C MET A 461 -3.24 2.83 -0.60
N ILE A 462 -1.92 2.67 -0.39
CA ILE A 462 -1.04 1.96 -1.31
C ILE A 462 -1.53 0.52 -1.49
N MET A 463 -1.70 -0.23 -0.40
CA MET A 463 -2.11 -1.62 -0.48
C MET A 463 -3.49 -1.77 -1.14
N ARG A 464 -4.40 -0.82 -0.89
CA ARG A 464 -5.73 -0.83 -1.53
C ARG A 464 -5.66 -0.44 -3.00
N VAL A 465 -4.84 0.53 -3.42
CA VAL A 465 -4.64 0.86 -4.84
C VAL A 465 -4.00 -0.32 -5.58
N LEU A 466 -3.05 -1.00 -4.93
CA LEU A 466 -2.42 -2.21 -5.47
C LEU A 466 -3.40 -3.39 -5.54
N ALA A 467 -4.36 -3.47 -4.62
CA ALA A 467 -5.37 -4.54 -4.57
C ALA A 467 -6.69 -4.22 -5.31
N SER A 468 -7.00 -2.94 -5.57
CA SER A 468 -8.29 -2.52 -6.10
C SER A 468 -8.36 -2.73 -7.60
N ARG A 469 -9.31 -3.57 -8.02
CA ARG A 469 -9.47 -4.02 -9.41
C ARG A 469 -10.71 -3.50 -10.12
N ASP A 470 -11.74 -2.98 -9.43
CA ASP A 470 -12.98 -2.48 -10.05
C ASP A 470 -13.94 -1.78 -9.04
N GLU A 471 -13.43 -0.92 -8.15
CA GLU A 471 -14.31 -0.14 -7.27
C GLU A 471 -14.72 1.19 -7.94
N ASP A 472 -15.99 1.56 -7.79
CA ASP A 472 -16.50 2.87 -8.20
C ASP A 472 -15.67 3.95 -7.48
N ILE A 473 -15.16 4.95 -8.21
CA ILE A 473 -14.17 5.91 -7.70
C ILE A 473 -14.68 6.59 -6.42
N LEU A 474 -15.99 6.84 -6.37
CA LEU A 474 -16.65 7.43 -5.20
C LEU A 474 -16.64 6.49 -3.99
N SER A 475 -16.91 5.19 -4.18
CA SER A 475 -16.86 4.19 -3.12
C SER A 475 -15.44 3.99 -2.57
N MET A 476 -14.43 4.08 -3.46
CA MET A 476 -13.02 4.00 -3.11
C MET A 476 -12.59 5.19 -2.25
N VAL A 477 -12.93 6.43 -2.67
CA VAL A 477 -12.64 7.66 -1.92
C VAL A 477 -13.37 7.67 -0.57
N LEU A 478 -14.65 7.28 -0.51
CA LEU A 478 -15.41 7.27 0.74
C LEU A 478 -14.83 6.25 1.72
N ASN A 479 -14.42 5.08 1.23
CA ASN A 479 -13.73 4.11 2.06
C ASN A 479 -12.36 4.63 2.53
N TRP A 480 -11.58 5.33 1.69
CA TRP A 480 -10.32 5.95 2.12
C TRP A 480 -10.53 6.95 3.25
N VAL A 481 -11.55 7.79 3.12
CA VAL A 481 -11.92 8.74 4.17
C VAL A 481 -12.28 8.00 5.46
N PHE A 482 -13.06 6.92 5.40
CA PHE A 482 -13.41 6.14 6.58
C PHE A 482 -12.17 5.50 7.24
N VAL A 483 -11.30 4.87 6.45
CA VAL A 483 -10.05 4.27 6.94
C VAL A 483 -9.14 5.34 7.54
N ALA A 484 -9.03 6.51 6.91
CA ALA A 484 -8.28 7.64 7.45
C ALA A 484 -8.82 8.07 8.80
N VAL A 485 -10.14 8.28 8.92
CA VAL A 485 -10.80 8.68 10.18
C VAL A 485 -10.54 7.65 11.29
N MET A 486 -10.65 6.36 10.99
CA MET A 486 -10.37 5.28 11.95
C MET A 486 -8.91 5.24 12.38
N ASN A 487 -7.98 5.43 11.44
CA ASN A 487 -6.55 5.47 11.73
C ASN A 487 -6.17 6.70 12.56
N PHE A 488 -6.72 7.87 12.25
CA PHE A 488 -6.56 9.09 13.05
C PHE A 488 -7.15 8.92 14.45
N THR A 489 -8.30 8.26 14.57
CA THR A 489 -8.89 7.94 15.88
C THR A 489 -7.96 7.05 16.70
N THR A 490 -7.46 5.96 16.11
CA THR A 490 -6.52 5.05 16.78
C THR A 490 -5.21 5.74 17.14
N GLY A 491 -4.62 6.50 16.22
CA GLY A 491 -3.36 7.22 16.44
C GLY A 491 -3.46 8.28 17.55
N LEU A 492 -4.56 9.02 17.61
CA LEU A 492 -4.77 10.05 18.62
C LEU A 492 -5.13 9.47 19.99
N LEU A 493 -5.89 8.37 20.05
CA LEU A 493 -6.09 7.65 21.30
C LEU A 493 -4.77 7.05 21.82
N GLY A 494 -3.96 6.46 20.93
CA GLY A 494 -2.61 6.00 21.28
C GLY A 494 -1.72 7.12 21.80
N ALA A 495 -1.76 8.30 21.16
CA ALA A 495 -1.06 9.49 21.63
C ALA A 495 -1.53 9.95 23.02
N LEU A 496 -2.84 9.90 23.29
CA LEU A 496 -3.41 10.25 24.59
C LEU A 496 -2.94 9.29 25.69
N PHE A 497 -2.91 7.98 25.40
CA PHE A 497 -2.35 6.96 26.31
C PHE A 497 -0.87 7.19 26.58
N TYR A 498 -0.06 7.41 25.55
CA TYR A 498 1.37 7.71 25.70
C TYR A 498 1.59 8.99 26.51
N PHE A 499 0.80 10.03 26.24
CA PHE A 499 0.86 11.30 26.96
C PHE A 499 0.55 11.11 28.44
N PHE A 500 -0.45 10.29 28.81
CA PHE A 500 -0.79 10.03 30.22
C PHE A 500 0.41 9.52 31.02
N PHE A 501 1.12 8.50 30.53
CA PHE A 501 2.32 7.99 31.20
C PHE A 501 3.47 9.01 31.20
N SER A 502 3.64 9.74 30.09
CA SER A 502 4.65 10.80 30.00
C SER A 502 4.39 11.96 30.98
N LEU A 503 3.11 12.30 31.18
CA LEU A 503 2.65 13.32 32.12
C LEU A 503 2.94 12.91 33.56
N ILE A 504 2.62 11.66 33.93
CA ILE A 504 2.93 11.13 35.27
C ILE A 504 4.43 11.24 35.57
N ASN A 505 5.27 10.75 34.64
CA ASN A 505 6.72 10.80 34.80
C ASN A 505 7.25 12.24 34.87
N MET A 506 6.67 13.16 34.09
CA MET A 506 7.02 14.57 34.14
C MET A 506 6.62 15.19 35.49
N VAL A 507 5.40 14.96 35.98
CA VAL A 507 4.92 15.51 37.26
C VAL A 507 5.83 15.08 38.41
N PHE A 508 6.17 13.79 38.52
CA PHE A 508 7.08 13.31 39.57
C PHE A 508 8.50 13.89 39.47
N SER A 509 8.94 14.33 38.30
CA SER A 509 10.24 14.99 38.14
C SER A 509 10.32 16.39 38.76
N TYR A 510 9.17 17.01 39.04
CA TYR A 510 9.09 18.31 39.73
C TYR A 510 9.04 18.18 41.26
N GLN A 511 8.99 16.95 41.79
CA GLN A 511 8.84 16.67 43.23
C GLN A 511 7.68 17.44 43.92
N PRO A 512 6.47 17.50 43.32
CA PRO A 512 5.33 18.20 43.90
C PRO A 512 4.80 17.48 45.14
N ASP A 513 4.01 18.19 45.94
CA ASP A 513 3.16 17.58 46.95
C ASP A 513 2.11 16.64 46.30
N PRO A 514 1.65 15.58 47.00
CA PRO A 514 0.73 14.60 46.41
C PRO A 514 -0.57 15.19 45.87
N VAL A 515 -1.11 16.25 46.51
CA VAL A 515 -2.37 16.89 46.11
C VAL A 515 -2.19 17.65 44.80
N SER A 516 -1.14 18.47 44.73
CA SER A 516 -0.72 19.19 43.53
C SER A 516 -0.43 18.24 42.37
N ALA A 517 0.27 17.12 42.64
CA ALA A 517 0.54 16.09 41.65
C ALA A 517 -0.75 15.52 41.05
N THR A 518 -1.69 15.11 41.91
CA THR A 518 -2.97 14.54 41.46
C THR A 518 -3.81 15.57 40.69
N ALA A 519 -3.94 16.79 41.22
CA ALA A 519 -4.70 17.85 40.56
C ALA A 519 -4.15 18.17 39.16
N PHE A 520 -2.82 18.26 39.04
CA PHE A 520 -2.16 18.59 37.79
C PHE A 520 -2.25 17.45 36.76
N VAL A 521 -2.12 16.18 37.18
CA VAL A 521 -2.32 15.02 36.29
C VAL A 521 -3.77 14.99 35.78
N LEU A 522 -4.75 15.20 36.66
CA LEU A 522 -6.16 15.22 36.26
C LEU A 522 -6.47 16.34 35.27
N LEU A 523 -6.03 17.57 35.57
CA LEU A 523 -6.26 18.72 34.69
C LEU A 523 -5.51 18.59 33.36
N GLY A 524 -4.25 18.13 33.38
CA GLY A 524 -3.47 17.88 32.17
C GLY A 524 -4.07 16.79 31.30
N PHE A 525 -4.57 15.71 31.89
CA PHE A 525 -5.24 14.64 31.15
C PHE A 525 -6.59 15.08 30.58
N VAL A 526 -7.42 15.77 31.38
CA VAL A 526 -8.69 16.35 30.90
C VAL A 526 -8.42 17.34 29.77
N GLY A 527 -7.37 18.15 29.88
CA GLY A 527 -6.94 19.08 28.83
C GLY A 527 -6.55 18.38 27.53
N ALA A 528 -5.67 17.39 27.60
CA ALA A 528 -5.26 16.60 26.45
C ALA A 528 -6.43 15.86 25.79
N ALA A 529 -7.29 15.22 26.61
CA ALA A 529 -8.49 14.54 26.13
C ALA A 529 -9.46 15.51 25.45
N SER A 530 -9.58 16.73 25.95
CA SER A 530 -10.45 17.77 25.36
C SER A 530 -9.95 18.24 24.00
N VAL A 531 -8.63 18.42 23.85
CA VAL A 531 -8.04 18.78 22.54
C VAL A 531 -8.20 17.63 21.54
N VAL A 532 -7.90 16.38 21.95
CA VAL A 532 -8.09 15.20 21.10
C VAL A 532 -9.55 15.04 20.68
N ALA A 533 -10.49 15.17 21.63
CA ALA A 533 -11.92 15.11 21.35
C ALA A 533 -12.34 16.21 20.35
N SER A 534 -11.85 17.44 20.52
CA SER A 534 -12.14 18.55 19.60
C SER A 534 -11.67 18.26 18.18
N TYR A 535 -10.44 17.74 18.06
CA TYR A 535 -9.86 17.39 16.76
C TYR A 535 -10.62 16.25 16.09
N LEU A 536 -10.99 15.21 16.84
CA LEU A 536 -11.81 14.11 16.32
C LEU A 536 -13.19 14.62 15.89
N LEU A 537 -13.87 15.40 16.73
CA LEU A 537 -15.16 16.01 16.37
C LEU A 537 -15.06 16.85 15.09
N ALA A 538 -13.97 17.60 14.90
CA ALA A 538 -13.74 18.35 13.67
C ALA A 538 -13.59 17.42 12.45
N ILE A 539 -12.80 16.34 12.56
CA ILE A 539 -12.65 15.36 11.47
C ILE A 539 -13.98 14.67 11.15
N TYR A 540 -14.69 14.15 12.16
CA TYR A 540 -15.99 13.50 11.96
C TYR A 540 -17.03 14.48 11.41
N GLY A 541 -17.00 15.74 11.85
CA GLY A 541 -17.84 16.81 11.34
C GLY A 541 -17.57 17.12 9.86
N MET A 542 -16.29 17.23 9.48
CA MET A 542 -15.90 17.43 8.07
C MET A 542 -16.40 16.28 7.19
N VAL A 543 -16.21 15.03 7.61
CA VAL A 543 -16.65 13.85 6.85
C VAL A 543 -18.17 13.77 6.75
N ALA A 544 -18.89 13.96 7.85
CA ALA A 544 -20.35 13.96 7.87
C ALA A 544 -20.93 15.06 6.97
N SER A 545 -20.35 16.27 7.02
CA SER A 545 -20.76 17.39 6.16
C SER A 545 -20.52 17.09 4.67
N GLY A 546 -19.37 16.49 4.32
CA GLY A 546 -19.07 16.11 2.93
C GLY A 546 -20.05 15.06 2.38
N ILE A 547 -20.36 14.04 3.18
CA ILE A 547 -21.34 13.00 2.81
C ILE A 547 -22.74 13.61 2.62
N TYR A 548 -23.16 14.49 3.53
CA TYR A 548 -24.47 15.15 3.45
C TYR A 548 -24.60 16.00 2.17
N VAL A 549 -23.59 16.82 1.84
CA VAL A 549 -23.60 17.65 0.62
C VAL A 549 -23.65 16.77 -0.63
N MET A 550 -22.84 15.70 -0.68
CA MET A 550 -22.83 14.80 -1.83
C MET A 550 -24.18 14.08 -2.03
N GLY A 551 -24.81 13.64 -0.93
CA GLY A 551 -26.15 13.04 -0.99
C GLY A 551 -27.20 13.99 -1.57
N LYS A 552 -27.17 15.27 -1.16
CA LYS A 552 -28.08 16.30 -1.67
C LYS A 552 -27.89 16.56 -3.17
N VAL A 553 -26.65 16.52 -3.66
CA VAL A 553 -26.32 16.66 -5.09
C VAL A 553 -26.84 15.47 -5.90
N ILE A 554 -26.63 14.24 -5.42
CA ILE A 554 -27.10 13.02 -6.10
C ILE A 554 -28.63 12.99 -6.20
N VAL A 555 -29.34 13.34 -5.13
CA VAL A 555 -30.81 13.41 -5.12
C VAL A 555 -31.31 14.47 -6.11
N ARG A 556 -30.64 15.63 -6.16
CA ARG A 556 -31.00 16.69 -7.10
C ARG A 556 -30.79 16.27 -8.56
N ASP A 557 -29.67 15.60 -8.87
CA ASP A 557 -29.40 15.10 -10.22
C ASP A 557 -30.40 14.02 -10.65
N ALA A 558 -30.77 13.12 -9.74
CA ALA A 558 -31.81 12.10 -10.00
C ALA A 558 -33.18 12.73 -10.31
N LEU A 559 -33.58 13.76 -9.56
CA LEU A 559 -34.82 14.51 -9.81
C LEU A 559 -34.79 15.26 -11.16
N GLU A 560 -33.66 15.86 -11.53
CA GLU A 560 -33.50 16.53 -12.81
C GLU A 560 -33.51 15.56 -14.00
N GLN A 561 -32.97 14.35 -13.83
CA GLN A 561 -33.05 13.28 -14.85
C GLN A 561 -34.48 12.77 -15.05
N GLU A 562 -35.26 12.65 -13.98
CA GLU A 562 -36.68 12.28 -14.08
C GLU A 562 -37.49 13.36 -14.81
N HIS A 563 -37.25 14.64 -14.54
CA HIS A 563 -37.88 15.73 -15.27
C HIS A 563 -37.55 15.71 -16.77
N ARG A 564 -36.29 15.46 -17.14
CA ARG A 564 -35.89 15.31 -18.55
C ARG A 564 -36.58 14.11 -19.22
N ARG A 565 -36.71 12.98 -18.51
CA ARG A 565 -37.44 11.80 -19.01
C ARG A 565 -38.94 12.03 -19.16
N GLN A 566 -39.54 12.87 -18.33
CA GLN A 566 -40.95 13.25 -18.44
C GLN A 566 -41.19 14.16 -19.65
N HIS A 567 -40.29 15.12 -19.93
CA HIS A 567 -40.40 15.96 -21.12
C HIS A 567 -40.25 15.17 -22.42
N LEU A 568 -39.31 14.21 -22.48
CA LEU A 568 -39.11 13.35 -23.66
C LEU A 568 -40.23 12.31 -23.90
N ARG A 569 -41.24 12.20 -23.01
CA ARG A 569 -42.40 11.33 -23.20
C ARG A 569 -43.66 12.07 -23.65
N VAL A 570 -43.62 13.40 -23.66
CA VAL A 570 -44.76 14.26 -24.01
C VAL A 570 -44.63 14.81 -25.44
N ASP A 571 -43.42 14.76 -26.01
CA ASP A 571 -43.14 14.92 -27.45
C ASP A 571 -43.12 13.57 -28.16
#